data_AF-A0A8C4PYG7-F1
#
_entry.id   AF-A0A8C4PYG7-F1
#
_cell.length_a   1.000
_cell.length_b   1.000
_cell.length_c   1.000
_cell.angle_alpha   90.00
_cell.angle_beta   90.00
_cell.angle_gamma   90.00
#
_symmetry.space_group_name_H-M   'P 1'
#
loop_
_entity.id
_entity.type
_entity.pdbx_description
1 polymer ?
#
loop_
_entity_poly.entity_id
_entity_poly.type
_entity_poly.pdbx_seq_one_letter_code
_entity_poly.pdbx_strand_id
1 'polypeptide(L)'
;MELDDPLGPSAPPLLGYVFDAIQGADVQAVHGYIVHDGETGQEVQIPYPEGADGKVQCGQAFHHGRFISGLRKKAQTHSTVCYIEGTALRLIEEDGKVLGIEYREKQSGEVKELRTPLTIIADGCFSKFRKSLIKTSVSIHSHFMGFLMQVSASTSRDACSWETRVLVDVRGNLPRDPKNYLLHEVAPNLPEHLREAFCKSLQSSHLRCMPASFLPPSPVDKAGVLVLGDAYNMRHPLTGGGMSVALNDVHIWHELMLGLPNLTNEKALQRAKRQFYQRRRKSHSFVVNVLAQALYELFAANDDPLRHLRRACFHYFRLGGKCVSGPVGLLSVLTPKPATLIGHFCAVALYAVYFAFKLEPWYAKPRAFITSAVVLHRASSILLSLIWSELKYFHE
;
A
#
# COMPACT_ATOMS: atom_id res chain seq x y z
N MET A 1 10.02 6.35 -0.96
CA MET A 1 8.64 5.96 -0.60
C MET A 1 7.77 6.85 -1.45
N GLU A 2 6.68 6.34 -2.00
CA GLU A 2 5.84 7.06 -2.95
C GLU A 2 4.49 7.33 -2.29
N LEU A 3 4.01 8.56 -2.42
CA LEU A 3 2.68 8.98 -2.05
C LEU A 3 1.97 9.37 -3.34
N ASP A 4 1.08 8.49 -3.80
CA ASP A 4 0.16 8.85 -4.87
C ASP A 4 -0.82 9.89 -4.34
N ASP A 5 -1.02 10.97 -5.10
CA ASP A 5 -1.83 12.13 -4.71
C ASP A 5 -3.20 11.65 -4.17
N PRO A 6 -3.41 11.64 -2.84
CA PRO A 6 -4.49 10.86 -2.26
C PRO A 6 -5.87 11.43 -2.58
N LEU A 7 -5.92 12.67 -3.06
CA LEU A 7 -7.10 13.52 -3.06
C LEU A 7 -7.02 14.38 -4.31
N GLY A 8 -7.84 14.07 -5.31
CA GLY A 8 -7.97 14.85 -6.54
C GLY A 8 -8.32 16.34 -6.30
N PRO A 9 -8.75 17.09 -7.34
CA PRO A 9 -8.77 18.57 -7.34
C PRO A 9 -9.66 19.26 -6.28
N SER A 10 -10.38 18.52 -5.44
CA SER A 10 -11.18 19.02 -4.31
C SER A 10 -10.51 18.73 -2.95
N ALA A 11 -9.20 18.98 -2.86
CA ALA A 11 -8.39 18.64 -1.70
C ALA A 11 -8.78 19.42 -0.41
N PRO A 12 -9.16 18.72 0.69
CA PRO A 12 -9.47 19.35 1.98
C PRO A 12 -8.23 19.92 2.69
N PRO A 13 -8.39 20.67 3.80
CA PRO A 13 -7.28 21.27 4.58
C PRO A 13 -6.13 20.32 4.94
N LEU A 14 -6.43 19.02 5.05
CA LEU A 14 -5.45 17.97 5.33
C LEU A 14 -4.36 17.87 4.25
N LEU A 15 -4.69 18.12 2.98
CA LEU A 15 -3.69 18.11 1.89
C LEU A 15 -2.72 19.28 2.04
N GLY A 16 -3.21 20.46 2.45
CA GLY A 16 -2.34 21.59 2.79
C GLY A 16 -1.35 21.25 3.91
N TYR A 17 -1.80 20.53 4.94
CA TYR A 17 -0.93 20.05 6.01
C TYR A 17 0.14 19.08 5.52
N VAL A 18 -0.21 18.15 4.62
CA VAL A 18 0.72 17.16 4.06
C VAL A 18 1.70 17.83 3.09
N PHE A 19 1.21 18.71 2.22
CA PHE A 19 2.04 19.48 1.27
C PHE A 19 3.02 20.40 1.98
N ASP A 20 2.61 21.06 3.06
CA ASP A 20 3.52 21.86 3.88
C ASP A 20 4.58 20.98 4.55
N ALA A 21 4.22 19.76 4.98
CA ALA A 21 5.13 18.85 5.66
C ALA A 21 6.21 18.26 4.75
N ILE A 22 5.97 18.21 3.43
CA ILE A 22 6.94 17.74 2.43
C ILE A 22 7.77 18.89 1.84
N GLN A 23 7.47 20.16 2.15
CA GLN A 23 8.31 21.28 1.71
C GLN A 23 9.73 21.12 2.29
N GLY A 24 10.72 20.96 1.40
CA GLY A 24 12.11 20.72 1.77
C GLY A 24 12.50 19.24 1.98
N ALA A 25 11.61 18.28 1.68
CA ALA A 25 11.91 16.85 1.78
C ALA A 25 12.70 16.27 0.58
N ASP A 26 13.09 17.11 -0.39
CA ASP A 26 13.64 16.70 -1.70
C ASP A 26 12.69 15.74 -2.42
N VAL A 27 11.54 16.30 -2.81
CA VAL A 27 10.42 15.56 -3.38
C VAL A 27 10.63 15.44 -4.88
N GLN A 28 10.50 14.23 -5.40
CA GLN A 28 10.52 13.93 -6.81
C GLN A 28 9.09 13.71 -7.30
N ALA A 29 8.68 14.44 -8.33
CA ALA A 29 7.38 14.24 -8.95
C ALA A 29 7.40 12.93 -9.76
N VAL A 30 6.37 12.11 -9.58
CA VAL A 30 6.18 10.87 -10.34
C VAL A 30 5.00 11.07 -11.28
N HIS A 31 5.25 10.93 -12.58
CA HIS A 31 4.24 11.16 -13.63
C HIS A 31 3.57 9.87 -14.11
N GLY A 32 4.02 8.72 -13.61
CA GLY A 32 3.50 7.41 -13.94
C GLY A 32 4.56 6.32 -13.77
N TYR A 33 4.26 5.14 -14.29
CA TYR A 33 5.11 3.96 -14.16
C TYR A 33 5.54 3.43 -15.53
N ILE A 34 6.66 2.71 -15.54
CA ILE A 34 7.08 1.86 -16.66
C ILE A 34 7.07 0.42 -16.14
N VAL A 35 6.34 -0.45 -16.83
CA VAL A 35 6.34 -1.89 -16.54
C VAL A 35 7.16 -2.59 -17.60
N HIS A 36 8.26 -3.22 -17.19
CA HIS A 36 9.09 -4.06 -18.04
C HIS A 36 8.66 -5.52 -17.89
N ASP A 37 8.42 -6.21 -19.00
CA ASP A 37 8.21 -7.65 -19.03
C ASP A 37 9.53 -8.38 -19.29
N GLY A 38 10.04 -9.07 -18.27
CA GLY A 38 11.30 -9.80 -18.36
C GLY A 38 11.27 -11.00 -19.33
N GLU A 39 10.09 -11.52 -19.69
CA GLU A 39 9.99 -12.65 -20.61
C GLU A 39 10.11 -12.22 -22.08
N THR A 40 9.57 -11.06 -22.44
CA THR A 40 9.57 -10.55 -23.82
C THR A 40 10.54 -9.40 -24.07
N GLY A 41 11.09 -8.80 -23.01
CA GLY A 41 11.91 -7.59 -23.08
C GLY A 41 11.13 -6.33 -23.47
N GLN A 42 9.80 -6.41 -23.52
CA GLN A 42 8.94 -5.27 -23.88
C GLN A 42 8.62 -4.41 -22.65
N GLU A 43 8.26 -3.16 -22.90
CA GLU A 43 7.80 -2.24 -21.87
C GLU A 43 6.45 -1.62 -22.22
N VAL A 44 5.73 -1.19 -21.18
CA VAL A 44 4.51 -0.38 -21.31
C VAL A 44 4.59 0.79 -20.35
N GLN A 45 4.30 1.99 -20.86
CA GLN A 45 4.19 3.20 -20.07
C GLN A 45 2.76 3.33 -19.53
N ILE A 46 2.66 3.64 -18.25
CA ILE A 46 1.43 3.76 -17.50
C ILE A 46 1.42 5.18 -16.90
N PRO A 47 1.00 6.19 -17.68
CA PRO A 47 0.97 7.58 -17.21
C PRO A 47 -0.17 7.78 -16.20
N TYR A 48 0.03 8.68 -15.24
CA TYR A 48 -1.05 9.18 -14.39
C TYR A 48 -2.06 10.00 -15.21
N PRO A 49 -3.33 10.06 -14.77
CA PRO A 49 -4.37 10.81 -15.47
C PRO A 49 -4.11 12.31 -15.39
N GLU A 50 -4.60 13.02 -16.40
CA GLU A 50 -4.72 14.48 -16.37
C GLU A 50 -5.99 14.89 -15.62
N GLY A 51 -5.85 15.90 -14.76
CA GLY A 51 -6.94 16.56 -14.08
C GLY A 51 -7.79 17.42 -15.02
N ALA A 52 -8.92 17.92 -14.50
CA ALA A 52 -9.81 18.81 -15.25
C ALA A 52 -9.17 20.15 -15.66
N ASP A 53 -8.07 20.52 -15.01
CA ASP A 53 -7.24 21.68 -15.28
C ASP A 53 -6.14 21.42 -16.34
N GLY A 54 -6.11 20.22 -16.93
CA GLY A 54 -5.11 19.81 -17.92
C GLY A 54 -3.73 19.51 -17.33
N LYS A 55 -3.60 19.43 -16.00
CA LYS A 55 -2.35 19.06 -15.33
C LYS A 55 -2.35 17.60 -14.94
N VAL A 56 -1.21 16.93 -15.12
CA VAL A 56 -1.04 15.54 -14.68
C VAL A 56 -1.15 15.45 -13.16
N GLN A 57 -1.98 14.55 -12.65
CA GLN A 57 -2.10 14.28 -11.22
C GLN A 57 -0.92 13.41 -10.78
N CYS A 58 0.15 14.04 -10.32
CA CYS A 58 1.43 13.38 -10.08
C CYS A 58 1.52 12.79 -8.67
N GLY A 59 2.14 11.61 -8.57
CA GLY A 59 2.62 11.08 -7.29
C GLY A 59 3.87 11.84 -6.81
N GLN A 60 4.25 11.59 -5.56
CA GLN A 60 5.42 12.19 -4.94
C GLN A 60 6.30 11.14 -4.28
N ALA A 61 7.55 11.06 -4.72
CA ALA A 61 8.55 10.20 -4.12
C ALA A 61 9.49 11.02 -3.20
N PHE A 62 9.70 10.53 -1.98
CA PHE A 62 10.55 11.22 -1.00
C PHE A 62 11.19 10.26 0.03
N HIS A 63 12.12 10.81 0.82
CA HIS A 63 12.68 10.14 1.98
C HIS A 63 11.68 10.12 3.14
N HIS A 64 11.27 8.91 3.56
CA HIS A 64 10.32 8.70 4.64
C HIS A 64 10.68 9.46 5.93
N GLY A 65 11.95 9.42 6.35
CA GLY A 65 12.41 10.11 7.57
C GLY A 65 12.22 11.63 7.52
N ARG A 66 12.45 12.26 6.35
CA ARG A 66 12.24 13.71 6.16
C ARG A 66 10.76 14.05 6.25
N PHE A 67 9.91 13.26 5.58
CA PHE A 67 8.45 13.44 5.63
C PHE A 67 7.88 13.32 7.05
N ILE A 68 8.24 12.25 7.78
CA ILE A 68 7.78 12.08 9.17
C ILE A 68 8.27 13.21 10.08
N SER A 69 9.50 13.69 9.88
CA SER A 69 10.04 14.82 10.65
C SER A 69 9.28 16.12 10.33
N GLY A 70 8.94 16.35 9.06
CA GLY A 70 8.10 17.48 8.64
C GLY A 70 6.71 17.45 9.26
N LEU A 71 6.04 16.30 9.24
CA LEU A 71 4.73 16.11 9.87
C LEU A 71 4.78 16.39 11.38
N ARG A 72 5.80 15.86 12.07
CA ARG A 72 6.00 16.10 13.51
C ARG A 72 6.24 17.57 13.81
N LYS A 73 7.12 18.22 13.04
CA LYS A 73 7.42 19.65 13.18
C LYS A 73 6.15 20.50 13.01
N LYS A 74 5.32 20.20 11.99
CA LYS A 74 4.06 20.92 11.76
C LYS A 74 3.07 20.69 12.91
N ALA A 75 2.90 19.45 13.36
CA ALA A 75 2.01 19.15 14.48
C ALA A 75 2.44 19.85 15.78
N GLN A 76 3.75 19.99 16.03
CA GLN A 76 4.29 20.72 17.18
C GLN A 76 4.02 22.23 17.17
N THR A 77 3.64 22.81 16.02
CA THR A 77 3.27 24.24 15.96
C THR A 77 1.91 24.54 16.60
N HIS A 78 1.09 23.50 16.85
CA HIS A 78 -0.20 23.66 17.51
C HIS A 78 -0.04 23.68 19.03
N SER A 79 -0.57 24.73 19.67
CA SER A 79 -0.57 24.89 21.13
C SER A 79 -1.33 23.78 21.87
N THR A 80 -2.25 23.09 21.20
CA THR A 80 -3.06 21.99 21.76
C THR A 80 -2.37 20.63 21.67
N VAL A 81 -1.17 20.55 21.07
CA VAL A 81 -0.45 19.29 20.87
C VAL A 81 0.74 19.21 21.82
N CYS A 82 0.76 18.17 22.66
CA CYS A 82 1.87 17.86 23.55
C CYS A 82 2.62 16.63 23.04
N TYR A 83 3.94 16.75 22.88
CA TYR A 83 4.81 15.64 22.49
C TYR A 83 5.52 15.07 23.71
N ILE A 84 5.40 13.76 23.89
CA ILE A 84 6.12 13.01 24.93
C ILE A 84 6.97 11.96 24.25
N GLU A 85 8.29 12.01 24.45
CA GLU A 85 9.18 10.98 23.95
C GLU A 85 9.20 9.80 24.95
N GLY A 86 8.58 8.69 24.57
CA GLY A 86 8.47 7.52 25.44
C GLY A 86 7.99 6.28 24.70
N THR A 87 7.97 5.15 25.39
CA THR A 87 7.47 3.87 24.86
C THR A 87 6.20 3.48 25.61
N ALA A 88 5.07 3.43 24.90
CA ALA A 88 3.84 2.88 25.45
C ALA A 88 4.01 1.39 25.78
N LEU A 89 3.63 1.00 26.99
CA LEU A 89 3.80 -0.35 27.52
C LEU A 89 2.49 -1.12 27.50
N ARG A 90 1.43 -0.54 28.07
CA ARG A 90 0.13 -1.19 28.26
C ARG A 90 -1.03 -0.20 28.08
N LEU A 91 -2.19 -0.73 27.72
CA LEU A 91 -3.44 0.03 27.78
C LEU A 91 -3.99 -0.07 29.20
N ILE A 92 -4.43 1.07 29.75
CA ILE A 92 -5.15 1.09 31.03
C ILE A 92 -6.60 0.76 30.72
N GLU A 93 -7.09 -0.37 31.23
CA GLU A 93 -8.43 -0.88 30.97
C GLU A 93 -9.20 -1.06 32.29
N GLU A 94 -10.42 -0.52 32.37
CA GLU A 94 -11.36 -0.71 33.48
C GLU A 94 -12.73 -1.05 32.89
N ASP A 95 -13.42 -2.07 33.43
CA ASP A 95 -14.73 -2.55 32.95
C ASP A 95 -14.80 -2.81 31.44
N GLY A 96 -13.70 -3.28 30.84
CA GLY A 96 -13.62 -3.56 29.39
C GLY A 96 -13.48 -2.32 28.51
N LYS A 97 -13.26 -1.13 29.09
CA LYS A 97 -13.05 0.14 28.41
C LYS A 97 -11.60 0.60 28.56
N VAL A 98 -11.00 1.07 27.47
CA VAL A 98 -9.68 1.72 27.51
C VAL A 98 -9.83 3.13 28.05
N LEU A 99 -9.08 3.46 29.10
CA LEU A 99 -9.09 4.76 29.77
C LEU A 99 -7.76 5.52 29.65
N GLY A 100 -6.76 4.94 28.97
CA GLY A 100 -5.46 5.57 28.84
C GLY A 100 -4.35 4.60 28.47
N ILE A 101 -3.12 5.05 28.72
CA ILE A 101 -1.90 4.28 28.49
C ILE A 101 -0.96 4.38 29.69
N GLU A 102 -0.24 3.29 29.93
CA GLU A 102 0.98 3.29 30.73
C GLU A 102 2.16 3.39 29.75
N TYR A 103 3.10 4.31 30.00
CA TYR A 103 4.26 4.50 29.14
C TYR A 103 5.53 4.73 29.97
N ARG A 104 6.67 4.36 29.39
CA ARG A 104 7.99 4.70 29.93
C ARG A 104 8.51 5.95 29.25
N GLU A 105 8.70 7.01 30.01
CA GLU A 105 9.29 8.26 29.51
C GLU A 105 10.78 8.07 29.23
N LYS A 106 11.28 8.59 28.10
CA LYS A 106 12.67 8.36 27.70
C LYS A 106 13.68 9.13 28.54
N GLN A 107 13.35 10.36 28.94
CA GLN A 107 14.27 11.24 29.66
C GLN A 107 14.48 10.80 31.12
N SER A 108 13.40 10.52 31.85
CA SER A 108 13.44 10.11 33.25
C SER A 108 13.62 8.60 33.43
N GLY A 109 13.18 7.79 32.44
CA GLY A 109 13.08 6.34 32.57
C GLY A 109 11.89 5.85 33.43
N GLU A 110 11.13 6.78 34.00
CA GLU A 110 9.99 6.49 34.86
C GLU A 110 8.81 5.92 34.06
N VAL A 111 8.05 5.05 34.71
CA VAL A 111 6.77 4.55 34.20
C VAL A 111 5.67 5.48 34.70
N LYS A 112 4.93 6.09 33.76
CA LYS A 112 3.88 7.07 34.03
C LYS A 112 2.57 6.62 33.37
N GLU A 113 1.47 7.05 33.94
CA GLU A 113 0.13 6.83 33.41
C GLU A 113 -0.42 8.11 32.77
N LEU A 114 -1.15 7.96 31.67
CA LEU A 114 -1.88 9.05 31.04
C LEU A 114 -3.31 8.59 30.74
N ARG A 115 -4.28 9.24 31.38
CA ARG A 115 -5.71 8.91 31.24
C ARG A 115 -6.39 9.87 30.28
N THR A 116 -7.22 9.32 29.40
CA THR A 116 -7.91 10.06 28.32
C THR A 116 -9.23 9.36 27.98
N PRO A 117 -10.27 10.12 27.59
CA PRO A 117 -11.52 9.53 27.09
C PRO A 117 -11.35 8.72 25.80
N LEU A 118 -10.29 9.00 25.02
CA LEU A 118 -10.02 8.32 23.76
C LEU A 118 -8.51 8.12 23.55
N THR A 119 -8.12 6.86 23.34
CA THR A 119 -6.76 6.47 22.97
C THR A 119 -6.73 6.06 21.50
N ILE A 120 -5.82 6.65 20.71
CA ILE A 120 -5.63 6.28 19.29
C ILE A 120 -4.31 5.52 19.15
N ILE A 121 -4.38 4.29 18.68
CA ILE A 121 -3.22 3.41 18.46
C ILE A 121 -2.81 3.50 16.98
N ALA A 122 -1.59 3.96 16.75
CA ALA A 122 -0.99 4.11 15.43
C ALA A 122 0.50 3.70 15.44
N ASP A 123 0.84 2.62 16.15
CA ASP A 123 2.21 2.11 16.34
C ASP A 123 2.73 1.23 15.18
N GLY A 124 2.00 1.21 14.05
CA GLY A 124 2.47 0.68 12.77
C GLY A 124 2.40 -0.84 12.62
N CYS A 125 3.15 -1.34 11.63
CA CYS A 125 3.07 -2.72 11.16
C CYS A 125 3.50 -3.78 12.22
N PHE A 126 4.24 -3.38 13.25
CA PHE A 126 4.64 -4.25 14.37
C PHE A 126 3.88 -3.96 15.67
N SER A 127 2.64 -3.48 15.56
CA SER A 127 1.82 -3.08 16.69
C SER A 127 1.80 -4.10 17.83
N LYS A 128 2.07 -3.63 19.05
CA LYS A 128 2.06 -4.45 20.27
C LYS A 128 0.64 -4.64 20.80
N PHE A 129 -0.22 -3.65 20.59
CA PHE A 129 -1.58 -3.61 21.14
C PHE A 129 -2.61 -4.31 20.26
N ARG A 130 -2.30 -4.52 18.98
CA ARG A 130 -3.22 -5.14 18.01
C ARG A 130 -3.84 -6.45 18.51
N LYS A 131 -3.05 -7.35 19.11
CA LYS A 131 -3.53 -8.68 19.53
C LYS A 131 -4.67 -8.63 20.56
N SER A 132 -4.77 -7.56 21.36
CA SER A 132 -5.85 -7.40 22.35
C SER A 132 -7.10 -6.72 21.79
N LEU A 133 -7.04 -6.20 20.56
CA LEU A 133 -8.08 -5.36 19.96
C LEU A 133 -8.65 -5.93 18.66
N ILE A 134 -7.85 -6.70 17.92
CA ILE A 134 -8.18 -7.24 16.60
C ILE A 134 -7.99 -8.76 16.68
N LYS A 135 -9.06 -9.50 16.35
CA LYS A 135 -9.06 -10.97 16.34
C LYS A 135 -8.28 -11.56 15.16
N THR A 136 -8.16 -10.82 14.07
CA THR A 136 -7.52 -11.30 12.85
C THR A 136 -6.00 -11.32 13.00
N SER A 137 -5.37 -12.41 12.59
CA SER A 137 -3.92 -12.53 12.57
C SER A 137 -3.32 -11.90 11.31
N VAL A 138 -2.06 -11.49 11.43
CA VAL A 138 -1.25 -11.01 10.31
C VAL A 138 -0.72 -12.21 9.54
N SER A 139 -0.85 -12.20 8.21
CA SER A 139 -0.15 -13.13 7.33
C SER A 139 1.03 -12.43 6.65
N ILE A 140 2.15 -13.14 6.49
CA ILE A 140 3.32 -12.65 5.76
C ILE A 140 3.43 -13.48 4.48
N HIS A 141 3.36 -12.83 3.33
CA HIS A 141 3.41 -13.51 2.03
C HIS A 141 4.81 -13.51 1.42
N SER A 142 5.59 -12.46 1.68
CA SER A 142 6.94 -12.27 1.17
C SER A 142 7.69 -11.23 2.00
N HIS A 143 8.91 -10.91 1.56
CA HIS A 143 9.76 -9.88 2.13
C HIS A 143 10.28 -8.97 1.02
N PHE A 144 10.24 -7.66 1.25
CA PHE A 144 10.93 -6.70 0.41
C PHE A 144 12.36 -6.49 0.90
N MET A 145 13.32 -6.68 0.02
CA MET A 145 14.70 -6.27 0.20
C MET A 145 14.92 -4.92 -0.47
N GLY A 146 15.27 -3.92 0.33
CA GLY A 146 15.45 -2.54 -0.12
C GLY A 146 16.88 -2.05 0.04
N PHE A 147 17.37 -1.32 -0.97
CA PHE A 147 18.61 -0.54 -0.89
C PHE A 147 18.51 0.73 -1.75
N LEU A 148 19.56 1.55 -1.72
CA LEU A 148 19.67 2.76 -2.54
C LEU A 148 20.66 2.49 -3.66
N MET A 149 20.22 2.77 -4.88
CA MET A 149 21.06 2.74 -6.07
C MET A 149 21.43 4.17 -6.45
N GLN A 150 22.71 4.44 -6.69
CA GLN A 150 23.14 5.72 -7.23
C GLN A 150 23.17 5.62 -8.75
N VAL A 151 22.37 6.45 -9.40
CA VAL A 151 22.36 6.57 -10.87
C VAL A 151 23.05 7.87 -11.25
N SER A 152 24.06 7.77 -12.11
CA SER A 152 24.75 8.91 -12.71
C SER A 152 24.20 9.13 -14.10
N ALA A 153 23.69 10.32 -14.42
CA ALA A 153 23.18 10.63 -15.77
C ALA A 153 24.29 10.84 -16.80
N SER A 154 25.55 10.91 -16.37
CA SER A 154 26.69 11.15 -17.25
C SER A 154 27.95 10.45 -16.75
N THR A 155 28.84 10.10 -17.67
CA THR A 155 30.21 9.62 -17.40
C THR A 155 31.19 10.74 -17.04
N SER A 156 30.76 12.00 -17.00
CA SER A 156 31.57 13.17 -16.60
C SER A 156 31.65 13.36 -15.09
N ARG A 157 32.76 13.95 -14.63
CA ARG A 157 33.13 14.15 -13.21
C ARG A 157 32.17 15.04 -12.39
N ASP A 158 31.25 15.75 -13.05
CA ASP A 158 30.24 16.64 -12.43
C ASP A 158 28.81 16.08 -12.54
N ALA A 159 28.64 14.76 -12.41
CA ALA A 159 27.32 14.15 -12.47
C ALA A 159 26.53 14.39 -11.18
N CYS A 160 25.35 15.00 -11.29
CA CYS A 160 24.35 15.00 -10.22
C CYS A 160 24.00 13.53 -9.90
N SER A 161 24.27 13.08 -8.67
CA SER A 161 23.93 11.72 -8.24
C SER A 161 22.51 11.69 -7.69
N TRP A 162 21.59 10.99 -8.35
CA TRP A 162 20.27 10.73 -7.77
C TRP A 162 20.26 9.41 -7.02
N GLU A 163 19.62 9.42 -5.85
CA GLU A 163 19.35 8.21 -5.09
C GLU A 163 18.05 7.56 -5.57
N THR A 164 18.15 6.39 -6.18
CA THR A 164 17.01 5.60 -6.63
C THR A 164 16.75 4.46 -5.65
N ARG A 165 15.52 4.33 -5.15
CA ARG A 165 15.13 3.22 -4.27
C ARG A 165 14.91 1.96 -5.11
N VAL A 166 15.58 0.89 -4.74
CA VAL A 166 15.31 -0.45 -5.29
C VAL A 166 14.59 -1.27 -4.22
N LEU A 167 13.51 -1.96 -4.60
CA LEU A 167 12.76 -2.88 -3.76
C LEU A 167 12.57 -4.20 -4.53
N VAL A 168 13.10 -5.29 -3.98
CA VAL A 168 12.99 -6.63 -4.56
C VAL A 168 12.10 -7.49 -3.67
N ASP A 169 11.03 -8.02 -4.23
CA ASP A 169 10.16 -8.97 -3.54
C ASP A 169 10.78 -10.37 -3.54
N VAL A 170 10.83 -11.01 -2.37
CA VAL A 170 11.29 -12.39 -2.20
C VAL A 170 10.22 -13.19 -1.48
N ARG A 171 9.62 -14.15 -2.20
CA ARG A 171 8.62 -15.07 -1.66
C ARG A 171 9.23 -16.16 -0.79
N GLY A 172 8.54 -16.49 0.30
CA GLY A 172 8.96 -17.55 1.22
C GLY A 172 10.16 -17.15 2.08
N ASN A 173 11.10 -18.09 2.26
CA ASN A 173 12.25 -17.90 3.13
C ASN A 173 13.28 -16.97 2.51
N LEU A 174 13.83 -16.06 3.32
CA LEU A 174 14.92 -15.19 2.90
C LEU A 174 16.16 -16.03 2.52
N PRO A 175 16.86 -15.70 1.43
CA PRO A 175 18.13 -16.33 1.07
C PRO A 175 19.17 -16.09 2.16
N ARG A 176 20.03 -17.10 2.38
CA ARG A 176 21.14 -17.01 3.35
C ARG A 176 22.14 -15.91 3.00
N ASP A 177 22.35 -15.70 1.70
CA ASP A 177 23.17 -14.63 1.16
C ASP A 177 22.34 -13.75 0.21
N PRO A 178 21.71 -12.68 0.74
CA PRO A 178 20.89 -11.77 -0.05
C PRO A 178 21.66 -11.07 -1.17
N LYS A 179 22.94 -10.73 -0.97
CA LYS A 179 23.71 -9.99 -1.99
C LYS A 179 23.98 -10.89 -3.19
N ASN A 180 24.41 -12.12 -2.96
CA ASN A 180 24.65 -13.07 -4.05
C ASN A 180 23.35 -13.45 -4.77
N TYR A 181 22.25 -13.64 -4.05
CA TYR A 181 20.93 -13.85 -4.66
C TYR A 181 20.56 -12.69 -5.61
N LEU A 182 20.71 -11.44 -5.17
CA LEU A 182 20.39 -10.27 -5.98
C LEU A 182 21.30 -10.13 -7.21
N LEU A 183 22.58 -10.49 -7.10
CA LEU A 183 23.53 -10.44 -8.24
C LEU A 183 23.24 -11.50 -9.30
N HIS A 184 22.89 -12.72 -8.88
CA HIS A 184 22.76 -13.85 -9.80
C HIS A 184 21.35 -14.09 -10.31
N GLU A 185 20.32 -13.84 -9.48
CA GLU A 185 18.93 -14.15 -9.82
C GLU A 185 18.15 -12.90 -10.29
N VAL A 186 18.51 -11.72 -9.77
CA VAL A 186 17.75 -10.48 -10.05
C VAL A 186 18.42 -9.62 -11.10
N ALA A 187 19.73 -9.35 -10.96
CA ALA A 187 20.44 -8.46 -11.88
C ALA A 187 20.35 -8.86 -13.37
N PRO A 188 20.34 -10.15 -13.77
CA PRO A 188 20.18 -10.54 -15.17
C PRO A 188 18.82 -10.19 -15.78
N ASN A 189 17.77 -10.11 -14.93
CA ASN A 189 16.40 -9.80 -15.34
C ASN A 189 16.10 -8.29 -15.38
N LEU A 190 17.07 -7.45 -14.99
CA LEU A 190 16.91 -5.99 -15.03
C LEU A 190 17.19 -5.43 -16.42
N PRO A 191 16.53 -4.32 -16.80
CA PRO A 191 16.88 -3.56 -17.98
C PRO A 191 18.36 -3.18 -18.02
N GLU A 192 18.97 -3.20 -19.21
CA GLU A 192 20.41 -2.96 -19.38
C GLU A 192 20.87 -1.63 -18.77
N HIS A 193 20.04 -0.59 -18.88
CA HIS A 193 20.33 0.76 -18.37
C HIS A 193 20.38 0.85 -16.84
N LEU A 194 19.85 -0.13 -16.11
CA LEU A 194 19.89 -0.17 -14.63
C LEU A 194 20.92 -1.15 -14.08
N ARG A 195 21.32 -2.15 -14.88
CA ARG A 195 22.10 -3.30 -14.41
C ARG A 195 23.46 -2.91 -13.82
N GLU A 196 24.19 -2.00 -14.48
CA GLU A 196 25.51 -1.56 -13.99
C GLU A 196 25.40 -0.79 -12.68
N ALA A 197 24.49 0.18 -12.60
CA ALA A 197 24.25 0.97 -11.40
C ALA A 197 23.77 0.10 -10.23
N PHE A 198 22.92 -0.89 -10.50
CA PHE A 198 22.44 -1.88 -9.53
C PHE A 198 23.60 -2.68 -8.95
N CYS A 199 24.43 -3.30 -9.81
CA CYS A 199 25.55 -4.14 -9.37
C CYS A 199 26.59 -3.35 -8.56
N LYS A 200 26.94 -2.13 -9.01
CA LYS A 200 27.88 -1.26 -8.29
C LYS A 200 27.33 -0.85 -6.92
N SER A 201 26.08 -0.41 -6.88
CA SER A 201 25.46 0.07 -5.64
C SER A 201 25.26 -1.06 -4.64
N LEU A 202 24.97 -2.28 -5.09
CA LEU A 202 24.75 -3.44 -4.22
C LEU A 202 26.01 -3.82 -3.41
N GLN A 203 27.20 -3.57 -3.96
CA GLN A 203 28.46 -3.84 -3.26
C GLN A 203 28.62 -2.95 -2.02
N SER A 204 28.38 -1.64 -2.16
CA SER A 204 28.55 -0.64 -1.10
C SER A 204 27.33 -0.45 -0.20
N SER A 205 26.14 -0.84 -0.66
CA SER A 205 24.88 -0.57 0.05
C SER A 205 24.60 -1.53 1.20
N HIS A 206 23.93 -1.02 2.23
CA HIS A 206 23.30 -1.81 3.28
C HIS A 206 21.89 -2.25 2.85
N LEU A 207 21.67 -3.55 2.73
CA LEU A 207 20.36 -4.14 2.45
C LEU A 207 19.46 -4.08 3.69
N ARG A 208 18.20 -3.68 3.52
CA ARG A 208 17.18 -3.74 4.58
C ARG A 208 16.05 -4.64 4.14
N CYS A 209 15.62 -5.55 5.01
CA CYS A 209 14.51 -6.45 4.73
C CYS A 209 13.30 -6.05 5.56
N MET A 210 12.12 -5.99 4.92
CA MET A 210 10.84 -5.74 5.58
C MET A 210 9.81 -6.78 5.14
N PRO A 211 9.01 -7.36 6.05
CA PRO A 211 7.96 -8.29 5.66
C PRO A 211 6.85 -7.58 4.91
N ALA A 212 6.35 -8.21 3.86
CA ALA A 212 5.13 -7.83 3.15
C ALA A 212 3.93 -8.50 3.84
N SER A 213 3.38 -7.78 4.81
CA SER A 213 2.31 -8.25 5.66
C SER A 213 0.93 -7.94 5.08
N PHE A 214 -0.02 -8.85 5.28
CA PHE A 214 -1.44 -8.65 5.01
C PHE A 214 -2.24 -8.77 6.31
N LEU A 215 -3.13 -7.81 6.52
CA LEU A 215 -4.06 -7.79 7.65
C LEU A 215 -5.36 -7.13 7.17
N PRO A 216 -6.42 -7.92 6.92
CA PRO A 216 -7.70 -7.35 6.50
C PRO A 216 -8.31 -6.55 7.66
N PRO A 217 -9.11 -5.51 7.36
CA PRO A 217 -9.71 -4.68 8.40
C PRO A 217 -10.74 -5.49 9.21
N SER A 218 -10.79 -5.25 10.52
CA SER A 218 -11.81 -5.82 11.41
C SER A 218 -12.40 -4.73 12.31
N PRO A 219 -13.66 -4.84 12.74
CA PRO A 219 -14.23 -3.96 13.75
C PRO A 219 -13.41 -4.00 15.04
N VAL A 220 -13.18 -2.82 15.63
CA VAL A 220 -12.63 -2.65 16.98
C VAL A 220 -13.77 -2.23 17.91
N ASP A 221 -14.36 -3.22 18.58
CA ASP A 221 -15.54 -3.01 19.43
C ASP A 221 -15.21 -2.36 20.77
N LYS A 222 -13.97 -2.56 21.27
CA LYS A 222 -13.53 -2.06 22.57
C LYS A 222 -13.74 -0.54 22.69
N ALA A 223 -14.36 -0.11 23.79
CA ALA A 223 -14.66 1.29 24.05
C ALA A 223 -13.40 2.09 24.44
N GLY A 224 -13.41 3.40 24.18
CA GLY A 224 -12.31 4.31 24.53
C GLY A 224 -11.05 4.16 23.67
N VAL A 225 -11.07 3.34 22.61
CA VAL A 225 -9.91 3.12 21.74
C VAL A 225 -10.25 3.10 20.25
N LEU A 226 -9.35 3.68 19.45
CA LEU A 226 -9.27 3.54 17.99
C LEU A 226 -7.94 2.91 17.62
N VAL A 227 -7.92 2.11 16.55
CA VAL A 227 -6.70 1.60 15.94
C VAL A 227 -6.69 2.08 14.50
N LEU A 228 -5.58 2.70 14.07
CA LEU A 228 -5.43 3.29 12.73
C LEU A 228 -4.10 2.92 12.09
N GLY A 229 -4.01 3.15 10.77
CA GLY A 229 -2.82 2.85 9.97
C GLY A 229 -2.51 1.35 9.88
N ASP A 230 -1.24 1.02 9.72
CA ASP A 230 -0.78 -0.38 9.58
C ASP A 230 -0.98 -1.21 10.86
N ALA A 231 -1.26 -0.57 12.01
CA ALA A 231 -1.68 -1.29 13.21
C ALA A 231 -3.08 -1.90 13.03
N TYR A 232 -3.94 -1.26 12.23
CA TYR A 232 -5.32 -1.65 11.97
C TYR A 232 -5.48 -2.51 10.72
N ASN A 233 -4.88 -2.11 9.61
CA ASN A 233 -5.11 -2.72 8.31
C ASN A 233 -3.86 -2.61 7.44
N MET A 234 -3.34 -3.75 6.98
CA MET A 234 -2.14 -3.85 6.15
C MET A 234 -2.46 -4.55 4.83
N ARG A 235 -1.75 -4.16 3.79
CA ARG A 235 -1.83 -4.70 2.44
C ARG A 235 -0.42 -4.89 1.89
N HIS A 236 -0.30 -5.66 0.82
CA HIS A 236 0.97 -5.83 0.14
C HIS A 236 1.56 -4.46 -0.31
N PRO A 237 2.84 -4.13 -0.05
CA PRO A 237 3.42 -2.82 -0.37
C PRO A 237 3.60 -2.52 -1.86
N LEU A 238 3.30 -3.49 -2.74
CA LEU A 238 3.54 -3.41 -4.18
C LEU A 238 2.92 -2.18 -4.84
N THR A 239 1.73 -1.78 -4.39
CA THR A 239 1.01 -0.64 -4.97
C THR A 239 1.24 0.67 -4.20
N GLY A 240 2.11 0.70 -3.19
CA GLY A 240 2.42 1.95 -2.45
C GLY A 240 1.28 2.56 -1.62
N GLY A 241 0.06 2.02 -1.64
CA GLY A 241 -1.13 2.70 -1.11
C GLY A 241 -1.29 2.82 0.42
N GLY A 242 -0.34 2.34 1.23
CA GLY A 242 -0.47 2.33 2.70
C GLY A 242 -0.65 3.72 3.31
N MET A 243 0.15 4.70 2.88
CA MET A 243 0.03 6.09 3.35
C MET A 243 -1.23 6.77 2.85
N SER A 244 -1.60 6.57 1.57
CA SER A 244 -2.82 7.13 0.99
C SER A 244 -4.07 6.64 1.73
N VAL A 245 -4.08 5.38 2.15
CA VAL A 245 -5.15 4.84 2.99
C VAL A 245 -5.14 5.46 4.39
N ALA A 246 -3.97 5.61 5.03
CA ALA A 246 -3.89 6.24 6.35
C ALA A 246 -4.36 7.71 6.32
N LEU A 247 -4.02 8.48 5.28
CA LEU A 247 -4.46 9.86 5.13
C LEU A 247 -5.97 9.96 4.86
N ASN A 248 -6.52 9.07 4.03
CA ASN A 248 -7.96 8.99 3.80
C ASN A 248 -8.72 8.61 5.09
N ASP A 249 -8.16 7.75 5.94
CA ASP A 249 -8.74 7.46 7.25
C ASP A 249 -8.77 8.66 8.15
N VAL A 250 -7.66 9.38 8.24
CA VAL A 250 -7.55 10.59 9.05
C VAL A 250 -8.55 11.62 8.56
N HIS A 251 -8.75 11.75 7.25
CA HIS A 251 -9.76 12.64 6.68
C HIS A 251 -11.18 12.25 7.11
N ILE A 252 -11.56 10.97 7.00
CA ILE A 252 -12.88 10.50 7.45
C ILE A 252 -13.06 10.74 8.96
N TRP A 253 -12.05 10.41 9.76
CA TRP A 253 -12.11 10.62 11.20
C TRP A 253 -12.18 12.09 11.56
N HIS A 254 -11.45 12.96 10.87
CA HIS A 254 -11.55 14.40 11.06
C HIS A 254 -12.99 14.89 10.87
N GLU A 255 -13.66 14.51 9.79
CA GLU A 255 -15.07 14.87 9.57
C GLU A 255 -16.01 14.32 10.64
N LEU A 256 -15.81 13.07 11.07
CA LEU A 256 -16.62 12.44 12.11
C LEU A 256 -16.40 13.11 13.48
N MET A 257 -15.16 13.52 13.78
CA MET A 257 -14.80 14.16 15.04
C MET A 257 -15.35 15.58 15.17
N LEU A 258 -15.53 16.31 14.05
CA LEU A 258 -16.23 17.61 14.07
C LEU A 258 -17.67 17.48 14.59
N GLY A 259 -18.32 16.33 14.38
CA GLY A 259 -19.65 16.02 14.92
C GLY A 259 -19.65 15.43 16.34
N LEU A 260 -18.49 15.30 16.99
CA LEU A 260 -18.32 14.66 18.30
C LEU A 260 -17.65 15.63 19.31
N PRO A 261 -18.39 16.62 19.85
CA PRO A 261 -17.83 17.57 20.80
C PRO A 261 -17.44 16.93 22.14
N ASN A 262 -18.04 15.79 22.50
CA ASN A 262 -17.74 15.07 23.73
C ASN A 262 -17.32 13.61 23.42
N LEU A 263 -16.03 13.32 23.63
CA LEU A 263 -15.43 12.00 23.41
C LEU A 263 -15.77 10.97 24.49
N THR A 264 -16.39 11.38 25.62
CA THR A 264 -16.86 10.42 26.63
C THR A 264 -18.17 9.74 26.24
N ASN A 265 -18.88 10.26 25.23
CA ASN A 265 -20.13 9.67 24.74
C ASN A 265 -19.87 8.43 23.89
N GLU A 266 -19.87 7.27 24.54
CA GLU A 266 -19.60 5.98 23.92
C GLU A 266 -20.56 5.64 22.78
N LYS A 267 -21.86 5.93 22.92
CA LYS A 267 -22.85 5.64 21.87
C LYS A 267 -22.57 6.45 20.62
N ALA A 268 -22.20 7.72 20.78
CA ALA A 268 -21.83 8.60 19.66
C ALA A 268 -20.54 8.12 18.99
N LEU A 269 -19.51 7.76 19.78
CA LEU A 269 -18.24 7.23 19.27
C LEU A 269 -18.44 5.90 18.52
N GLN A 270 -19.28 4.99 19.04
CA GLN A 270 -19.61 3.73 18.37
C GLN A 270 -20.40 3.95 17.07
N ARG A 271 -21.28 4.96 17.01
CA ARG A 271 -21.94 5.36 15.76
C ARG A 271 -20.93 5.90 14.75
N ALA A 272 -19.97 6.70 15.19
CA ALA A 272 -18.89 7.21 14.34
C ALA A 272 -17.98 6.09 13.82
N LYS A 273 -17.59 5.12 14.66
CA LYS A 273 -16.87 3.90 14.23
C LYS A 273 -17.61 3.18 13.10
N ARG A 274 -18.92 2.96 13.25
CA ARG A 274 -19.75 2.33 12.21
C ARG A 274 -19.77 3.14 10.91
N GLN A 275 -19.92 4.46 10.98
CA GLN A 275 -19.86 5.33 9.81
C GLN A 275 -18.48 5.30 9.14
N PHE A 276 -17.41 5.31 9.93
CA PHE A 276 -16.03 5.18 9.43
C PHE A 276 -15.87 3.89 8.61
N TYR A 277 -16.26 2.74 9.17
CA TYR A 277 -16.16 1.46 8.47
C TYR A 277 -16.98 1.44 7.17
N GLN A 278 -18.19 2.01 7.17
CA GLN A 278 -19.03 2.08 5.97
C GLN A 278 -18.41 2.97 4.88
N ARG A 279 -17.93 4.18 5.23
CA ARG A 279 -17.33 5.12 4.26
C ARG A 279 -16.03 4.57 3.67
N ARG A 280 -15.18 4.00 4.53
CA ARG A 280 -13.91 3.36 4.17
C ARG A 280 -14.10 2.19 3.20
N ARG A 281 -15.05 1.30 3.49
CA ARG A 281 -15.36 0.14 2.65
C ARG A 281 -15.90 0.53 1.28
N LYS A 282 -16.74 1.56 1.20
CA LYS A 282 -17.34 2.02 -0.06
C LYS A 282 -16.36 2.78 -0.97
N SER A 283 -15.15 3.07 -0.50
CA SER A 283 -14.16 3.89 -1.19
C SER A 283 -12.79 3.20 -1.26
N HIS A 284 -11.79 3.74 -0.58
CA HIS A 284 -10.37 3.43 -0.77
C HIS A 284 -9.94 2.08 -0.19
N SER A 285 -10.44 1.65 0.98
CA SER A 285 -9.96 0.42 1.63
C SER A 285 -10.16 -0.81 0.77
N PHE A 286 -11.36 -0.97 0.22
CA PHE A 286 -11.70 -2.11 -0.63
C PHE A 286 -10.80 -2.13 -1.87
N VAL A 287 -10.70 -0.99 -2.57
CA VAL A 287 -9.93 -0.93 -3.81
C VAL A 287 -8.46 -1.18 -3.55
N VAL A 288 -7.84 -0.47 -2.60
CA VAL A 288 -6.39 -0.59 -2.35
C VAL A 288 -6.04 -1.98 -1.84
N ASN A 289 -6.81 -2.56 -0.92
CA ASN A 289 -6.49 -3.87 -0.34
C ASN A 289 -6.66 -5.00 -1.35
N VAL A 290 -7.80 -5.03 -2.05
CA VAL A 290 -8.09 -6.07 -3.05
C VAL A 290 -7.13 -5.94 -4.23
N LEU A 291 -6.88 -4.73 -4.73
CA LEU A 291 -5.96 -4.51 -5.85
C LEU A 291 -4.53 -4.91 -5.49
N ALA A 292 -4.01 -4.49 -4.33
CA ALA A 292 -2.65 -4.79 -3.91
C ALA A 292 -2.40 -6.29 -3.82
N GLN A 293 -3.32 -7.02 -3.19
CA GLN A 293 -3.19 -8.46 -3.02
C GLN A 293 -3.44 -9.24 -4.32
N ALA A 294 -4.43 -8.83 -5.13
CA ALA A 294 -4.71 -9.47 -6.42
C ALA A 294 -3.56 -9.29 -7.41
N LEU A 295 -3.01 -8.08 -7.53
CA LEU A 295 -1.84 -7.83 -8.38
C LEU A 295 -0.61 -8.57 -7.87
N TYR A 296 -0.43 -8.63 -6.55
CA TYR A 296 0.68 -9.37 -5.97
C TYR A 296 0.60 -10.87 -6.28
N GLU A 297 -0.55 -11.49 -6.04
CA GLU A 297 -0.76 -12.90 -6.37
C GLU A 297 -0.60 -13.18 -7.86
N LEU A 298 -0.99 -12.24 -8.72
CA LEU A 298 -0.82 -12.32 -10.15
C LEU A 298 0.64 -12.24 -10.61
N PHE A 299 1.40 -11.26 -10.11
CA PHE A 299 2.76 -11.00 -10.58
C PHE A 299 3.79 -11.96 -9.97
N ALA A 300 3.61 -12.33 -8.70
CA ALA A 300 4.52 -13.21 -7.99
C ALA A 300 4.20 -14.72 -8.20
N ALA A 301 3.26 -15.05 -9.08
CA ALA A 301 2.89 -16.43 -9.34
C ALA A 301 3.94 -17.20 -10.14
N ASN A 302 4.16 -18.45 -9.72
CA ASN A 302 4.92 -19.45 -10.46
C ASN A 302 4.01 -20.45 -11.19
N ASP A 303 2.70 -20.42 -10.93
CA ASP A 303 1.73 -21.34 -11.51
C ASP A 303 1.40 -20.96 -12.96
N ASP A 304 1.33 -21.95 -13.84
CA ASP A 304 1.05 -21.72 -15.26
C ASP A 304 -0.25 -20.92 -15.52
N PRO A 305 -1.39 -21.18 -14.84
CA PRO A 305 -2.61 -20.39 -15.06
C PRO A 305 -2.45 -18.91 -14.71
N LEU A 306 -1.72 -18.60 -13.64
CA LEU A 306 -1.48 -17.23 -13.22
C LEU A 306 -0.44 -16.55 -14.12
N ARG A 307 0.52 -17.30 -14.69
CA ARG A 307 1.41 -16.79 -15.74
C ARG A 307 0.64 -16.33 -16.98
N HIS A 308 -0.43 -17.05 -17.37
CA HIS A 308 -1.31 -16.61 -18.46
C HIS A 308 -2.05 -15.31 -18.13
N LEU A 309 -2.59 -15.18 -16.90
CA LEU A 309 -3.21 -13.94 -16.45
C LEU A 309 -2.19 -12.79 -16.39
N ARG A 310 -0.95 -13.05 -15.96
CA ARG A 310 0.12 -12.03 -15.88
C ARG A 310 0.44 -11.48 -17.26
N ARG A 311 0.65 -12.36 -18.24
CA ARG A 311 0.86 -11.99 -19.65
C ARG A 311 -0.33 -11.21 -20.21
N ALA A 312 -1.55 -11.68 -19.93
CA ALA A 312 -2.76 -10.99 -20.36
C ALA A 312 -2.89 -9.59 -19.73
N CYS A 313 -2.54 -9.43 -18.45
CA CYS A 313 -2.53 -8.15 -17.77
C CYS A 313 -1.53 -7.16 -18.41
N PHE A 314 -0.31 -7.62 -18.71
CA PHE A 314 0.68 -6.81 -19.43
C PHE A 314 0.17 -6.37 -20.81
N HIS A 315 -0.36 -7.29 -21.61
CA HIS A 315 -0.94 -6.95 -22.91
C HIS A 315 -2.20 -6.09 -22.80
N TYR A 316 -2.97 -6.21 -21.72
CA TYR A 316 -4.15 -5.39 -21.46
C TYR A 316 -3.77 -3.92 -21.31
N PHE A 317 -2.68 -3.62 -20.60
CA PHE A 317 -2.15 -2.24 -20.54
C PHE A 317 -1.72 -1.73 -21.92
N ARG A 318 -1.19 -2.60 -22.78
CA ARG A 318 -0.81 -2.21 -24.16
C ARG A 318 -1.99 -1.87 -25.07
N LEU A 319 -3.22 -2.24 -24.71
CA LEU A 319 -4.42 -1.85 -25.47
C LEU A 319 -4.72 -0.34 -25.35
N GLY A 320 -4.15 0.35 -24.36
CA GLY A 320 -4.33 1.79 -24.17
C GLY A 320 -5.75 2.20 -23.78
N GLY A 321 -6.00 3.50 -23.78
CA GLY A 321 -7.30 4.08 -23.44
C GLY A 321 -7.77 3.69 -22.03
N LYS A 322 -9.03 3.21 -21.93
CA LYS A 322 -9.62 2.79 -20.65
C LYS A 322 -8.90 1.61 -20.00
N CYS A 323 -8.17 0.81 -20.77
CA CYS A 323 -7.41 -0.32 -20.24
C CYS A 323 -6.17 0.11 -19.43
N VAL A 324 -5.75 1.39 -19.57
CA VAL A 324 -4.70 2.01 -18.76
C VAL A 324 -5.29 2.99 -17.76
N SER A 325 -6.11 3.94 -18.21
CA SER A 325 -6.62 5.01 -17.34
C SER A 325 -7.50 4.49 -16.21
N GLY A 326 -8.27 3.42 -16.43
CA GLY A 326 -9.08 2.77 -15.41
C GLY A 326 -8.23 2.15 -14.29
N PRO A 327 -7.34 1.18 -14.60
CA PRO A 327 -6.44 0.61 -13.60
C PRO A 327 -5.53 1.63 -12.91
N VAL A 328 -5.03 2.63 -13.63
CA VAL A 328 -4.24 3.73 -13.04
C VAL A 328 -5.05 4.52 -12.03
N GLY A 329 -6.31 4.85 -12.32
CA GLY A 329 -7.18 5.54 -11.37
C GLY A 329 -7.46 4.72 -10.10
N LEU A 330 -7.31 3.40 -10.15
CA LEU A 330 -7.40 2.51 -8.98
C LEU A 330 -6.07 2.43 -8.23
N LEU A 331 -4.94 2.33 -8.94
CA LEU A 331 -3.59 2.30 -8.36
C LEU A 331 -3.28 3.59 -7.60
N SER A 332 -3.52 4.73 -8.25
CA SER A 332 -3.35 6.08 -7.70
C SER A 332 -4.38 6.47 -6.64
N VAL A 333 -5.39 5.63 -6.38
CA VAL A 333 -6.49 5.89 -5.44
C VAL A 333 -7.31 7.16 -5.78
N LEU A 334 -7.19 7.69 -7.00
CA LEU A 334 -7.93 8.88 -7.46
C LEU A 334 -9.41 8.59 -7.71
N THR A 335 -9.73 7.41 -8.25
CA THR A 335 -11.11 6.97 -8.50
C THR A 335 -11.36 5.58 -7.92
N PRO A 336 -11.39 5.43 -6.58
CA PRO A 336 -11.48 4.13 -5.93
C PRO A 336 -12.92 3.60 -5.98
N LYS A 337 -13.32 3.10 -7.15
CA LYS A 337 -14.65 2.50 -7.39
C LYS A 337 -14.54 0.96 -7.43
N PRO A 338 -15.16 0.24 -6.47
CA PRO A 338 -15.15 -1.22 -6.44
C PRO A 338 -15.64 -1.89 -7.75
N ALA A 339 -16.67 -1.33 -8.39
CA ALA A 339 -17.21 -1.87 -9.63
C ALA A 339 -16.21 -1.79 -10.79
N THR A 340 -15.42 -0.70 -10.86
CA THR A 340 -14.37 -0.52 -11.86
C THR A 340 -13.26 -1.55 -11.68
N LEU A 341 -12.85 -1.82 -10.43
CA LEU A 341 -11.86 -2.85 -10.11
C LEU A 341 -12.31 -4.24 -10.58
N ILE A 342 -13.54 -4.64 -10.22
CA ILE A 342 -14.09 -5.94 -10.62
C ILE A 342 -14.20 -6.03 -12.14
N GLY A 343 -14.67 -4.97 -12.81
CA GLY A 343 -14.79 -4.91 -14.26
C GLY A 343 -13.46 -5.11 -14.98
N HIS A 344 -12.39 -4.41 -14.58
CA HIS A 344 -11.07 -4.57 -15.17
C HIS A 344 -10.46 -5.95 -14.86
N PHE A 345 -10.64 -6.48 -13.65
CA PHE A 345 -10.16 -7.81 -13.32
C PHE A 345 -10.83 -8.90 -14.17
N CYS A 346 -12.15 -8.84 -14.35
CA CYS A 346 -12.89 -9.72 -15.24
C CYS A 346 -12.45 -9.55 -16.71
N ALA A 347 -12.20 -8.32 -17.16
CA ALA A 347 -11.71 -8.06 -18.52
C ALA A 347 -10.34 -8.71 -18.77
N VAL A 348 -9.40 -8.60 -17.82
CA VAL A 348 -8.09 -9.26 -17.90
C VAL A 348 -8.25 -10.78 -17.90
N ALA A 349 -9.15 -11.34 -17.09
CA ALA A 349 -9.41 -12.78 -17.06
C ALA A 349 -9.98 -13.30 -18.39
N LEU A 350 -10.93 -12.59 -19.00
CA LEU A 350 -11.45 -12.92 -20.33
C LEU A 350 -10.40 -12.73 -21.43
N TYR A 351 -9.50 -11.75 -21.27
CA TYR A 351 -8.41 -11.55 -22.21
C TYR A 351 -7.37 -12.67 -22.14
N ALA A 352 -7.12 -13.23 -20.95
CA ALA A 352 -6.31 -14.43 -20.78
C ALA A 352 -6.94 -15.66 -21.46
N VAL A 353 -8.27 -15.81 -21.37
CA VAL A 353 -9.02 -16.83 -22.12
C VAL A 353 -8.84 -16.64 -23.62
N TYR A 354 -8.99 -15.42 -24.14
CA TYR A 354 -8.73 -15.11 -25.54
C TYR A 354 -7.31 -15.53 -25.98
N PHE A 355 -6.28 -15.24 -25.19
CA PHE A 355 -4.91 -15.67 -25.49
C PHE A 355 -4.73 -17.19 -25.42
N ALA A 356 -5.37 -17.88 -24.48
CA ALA A 356 -5.34 -19.34 -24.41
C ALA A 356 -5.90 -19.97 -25.70
N PHE A 357 -7.00 -19.42 -26.23
CA PHE A 357 -7.52 -19.86 -27.53
C PHE A 357 -6.65 -19.44 -28.70
N LYS A 358 -6.03 -18.25 -28.69
CA LYS A 358 -5.23 -17.74 -29.80
C LYS A 358 -3.91 -18.51 -29.96
N LEU A 359 -3.26 -18.87 -28.86
CA LEU A 359 -1.94 -19.49 -28.85
C LEU A 359 -1.97 -21.00 -29.11
N GLU A 360 -3.08 -21.67 -28.78
CA GLU A 360 -3.22 -23.11 -28.97
C GLU A 360 -3.43 -23.47 -30.46
N PRO A 361 -2.67 -24.43 -31.01
CA PRO A 361 -2.86 -24.90 -32.39
C PRO A 361 -4.24 -25.55 -32.57
N TRP A 362 -4.70 -25.60 -33.82
CA TRP A 362 -6.05 -26.05 -34.17
C TRP A 362 -6.39 -27.46 -33.65
N TYR A 363 -5.43 -28.38 -33.65
CA TYR A 363 -5.63 -29.75 -33.16
C TYR A 363 -5.74 -29.84 -31.62
N ALA A 364 -5.27 -28.83 -30.89
CA ALA A 364 -5.23 -28.82 -29.42
C ALA A 364 -6.30 -27.89 -28.80
N LYS A 365 -7.26 -27.37 -29.58
CA LYS A 365 -8.33 -26.51 -29.05
C LYS A 365 -9.11 -27.06 -27.85
N PRO A 366 -9.34 -28.38 -27.69
CA PRO A 366 -9.93 -28.93 -26.47
C PRO A 366 -9.11 -28.58 -25.20
N ARG A 367 -7.77 -28.52 -25.32
CA ARG A 367 -6.89 -28.09 -24.23
C ARG A 367 -7.10 -26.62 -23.86
N ALA A 368 -7.35 -25.76 -24.84
CA ALA A 368 -7.64 -24.35 -24.61
C ALA A 368 -8.88 -24.15 -23.72
N PHE A 369 -9.92 -24.99 -23.87
CA PHE A 369 -11.08 -24.96 -22.99
C PHE A 369 -10.72 -25.31 -21.54
N ILE A 370 -9.91 -26.35 -21.33
CA ILE A 370 -9.45 -26.75 -19.99
C ILE A 370 -8.62 -25.63 -19.36
N THR A 371 -7.61 -25.12 -20.08
CA THR A 371 -6.77 -24.00 -19.62
C THR A 371 -7.63 -22.79 -19.26
N SER A 372 -8.61 -22.44 -20.10
CA SER A 372 -9.51 -21.32 -19.86
C SER A 372 -10.35 -21.51 -18.60
N ALA A 373 -10.90 -22.71 -18.38
CA ALA A 373 -11.67 -23.02 -17.18
C ALA A 373 -10.80 -22.91 -15.91
N VAL A 374 -9.57 -23.41 -15.96
CA VAL A 374 -8.61 -23.32 -14.84
C VAL A 374 -8.23 -21.86 -14.56
N VAL A 375 -7.96 -21.06 -15.60
CA VAL A 375 -7.64 -19.62 -15.46
C VAL A 375 -8.80 -18.86 -14.83
N LEU A 376 -10.04 -19.07 -15.30
CA LEU A 376 -11.22 -18.41 -14.74
C LEU A 376 -11.51 -18.84 -13.31
N HIS A 377 -11.35 -20.13 -13.01
CA HIS A 377 -11.51 -20.66 -11.66
C HIS A 377 -10.50 -20.03 -10.70
N ARG A 378 -9.22 -19.98 -11.09
CA ARG A 378 -8.16 -19.35 -10.28
C ARG A 378 -8.40 -17.86 -10.09
N ALA A 379 -8.69 -17.11 -11.16
CA ALA A 379 -9.00 -15.69 -11.08
C ALA A 379 -10.19 -15.42 -10.13
N SER A 380 -11.26 -16.20 -10.26
CA SER A 380 -12.45 -16.07 -9.40
C SER A 380 -12.15 -16.42 -7.95
N SER A 381 -11.36 -17.46 -7.70
CA SER A 381 -11.00 -17.89 -6.34
C SER A 381 -10.22 -16.79 -5.59
N ILE A 382 -9.27 -16.13 -6.27
CA ILE A 382 -8.50 -15.02 -5.74
C ILE A 382 -9.43 -13.84 -5.44
N LEU A 383 -10.16 -13.38 -6.46
CA LEU A 383 -11.01 -12.19 -6.33
C LEU A 383 -12.08 -12.38 -5.26
N LEU A 384 -12.81 -13.49 -5.26
CA LEU A 384 -13.89 -13.75 -4.30
C LEU A 384 -13.36 -13.89 -2.87
N SER A 385 -12.20 -14.51 -2.67
CA SER A 385 -11.56 -14.60 -1.35
C SER A 385 -11.20 -13.22 -0.80
N LEU A 386 -10.62 -12.36 -1.65
CA LEU A 386 -10.24 -10.99 -1.26
C LEU A 386 -11.45 -10.11 -0.99
N ILE A 387 -12.47 -10.18 -1.86
CA ILE A 387 -13.75 -9.49 -1.65
C ILE A 387 -14.35 -9.95 -0.32
N TRP A 388 -14.41 -11.25 -0.07
CA TRP A 388 -14.93 -11.79 1.18
C TRP A 388 -14.17 -11.26 2.40
N SER A 389 -12.84 -11.13 2.32
CA SER A 389 -12.02 -10.61 3.42
C SER A 389 -12.39 -9.17 3.84
N GLU A 390 -12.79 -8.31 2.88
CA GLU A 390 -13.27 -6.95 3.15
C GLU A 390 -14.75 -6.91 3.59
N LEU A 391 -15.53 -7.97 3.32
CA LEU A 391 -16.95 -8.06 3.63
C LEU A 391 -17.26 -8.76 4.96
N LYS A 392 -16.40 -9.70 5.38
CA LYS A 392 -16.65 -10.70 6.43
C LYS A 392 -17.16 -10.14 7.75
N TYR A 393 -16.74 -8.93 8.14
CA TYR A 393 -16.99 -8.40 9.47
C TYR A 393 -18.10 -7.35 9.56
N PHE A 394 -18.89 -7.16 8.50
CA PHE A 394 -19.91 -6.10 8.44
C PHE A 394 -21.27 -6.60 7.96
N HIS A 395 -21.61 -7.85 8.31
CA HIS A 395 -22.93 -8.45 8.05
C HIS A 395 -23.92 -8.32 9.23
N GLU A 396 -23.60 -7.51 10.24
CA GLU A 396 -24.48 -7.22 11.37
C GLU A 396 -24.87 -5.74 11.46
#